data_AF-A0AAU4YIK0-F1
#
_entry.id   AF-A0AAU4YIK0-F1
#
_cell.length_a   1.000
_cell.length_b   1.000
_cell.length_c   1.000
_cell.angle_alpha   90.00
_cell.angle_beta   90.00
_cell.angle_gamma   90.00
#
_symmetry.space_group_name_H-M   'P 1'
#
loop_
_entity.id
_entity.type
_entity.pdbx_description
1 polymer ?
#
loop_
_entity_poly.entity_id
_entity_poly.type
_entity_poly.pdbx_seq_one_letter_code
_entity_poly.pdbx_strand_id
1 'polypeptide(L)'
;MSMTTPPPTPGGLGGPPGWYQDPGAPSLERWWDGAAWTGHTRPLGAPQAPPVTAPIPLAAQHGRGGAGGGIGKGGIVALVTAGAVLLGAIVTGVVVLGKDDEQTVPQSSESVSAPLPSATDNGPKPAPTAAGDQDVLVDQLNGITLPLLDGWEKSDSSVDPVPTMVTANSYKCPGDSAQFCHHGTVSSRTATVTNVKSPEKLATQDVGIAADWAYDNDRVGNRIHGGIKDHQLVRSAPVVVAGRTGHLVRWRVTTGAGPGGYVQSLVFPSAVGSESLIVVRFAFDAGPDGPPLGDMDRVIKGIRPVGDVSGGVGSTVSP
;
A
#
# COMPACT_ATOMS: atom_id res chain seq x y z
N MET A 1 -39.68 -14.94 18.60
CA MET A 1 -38.88 -14.66 17.39
C MET A 1 -37.55 -14.12 17.88
N SER A 2 -36.53 -14.97 17.95
CA SER A 2 -35.22 -14.61 18.47
C SER A 2 -34.50 -13.70 17.48
N MET A 3 -34.14 -12.49 17.91
CA MET A 3 -33.36 -11.56 17.10
C MET A 3 -31.90 -12.02 17.12
N THR A 4 -31.47 -12.67 16.04
CA THR A 4 -30.06 -12.99 15.82
C THR A 4 -29.33 -11.71 15.42
N THR A 5 -28.49 -11.19 16.31
CA THR A 5 -27.59 -10.07 16.04
C THR A 5 -26.72 -10.40 14.83
N PRO A 6 -26.57 -9.49 13.83
CA PRO A 6 -25.70 -9.75 12.69
C PRO A 6 -24.24 -9.89 13.16
N PRO A 7 -23.44 -10.79 12.55
CA PRO A 7 -22.05 -10.99 12.94
C PRO A 7 -21.22 -9.71 12.73
N PRO A 8 -20.22 -9.43 13.59
CA PRO A 8 -19.36 -8.26 13.46
C PRO A 8 -18.61 -8.26 12.13
N THR A 9 -18.50 -7.07 11.52
CA THR A 9 -17.77 -6.86 10.27
C THR A 9 -16.26 -7.05 10.50
N PRO A 10 -15.58 -7.96 9.77
CA PRO A 10 -14.14 -8.16 9.85
C PRO A 10 -13.32 -6.88 9.60
N GLY A 11 -12.28 -6.63 10.40
CA GLY A 11 -11.31 -5.54 10.17
C GLY A 11 -11.75 -4.11 10.58
N GLY A 12 -12.91 -3.95 11.21
CA GLY A 12 -13.34 -2.70 11.84
C GLY A 12 -13.42 -2.86 13.36
N LEU A 13 -13.04 -1.79 14.09
CA LEU A 13 -13.12 -1.61 15.56
C LEU A 13 -13.90 -2.73 16.29
N GLY A 14 -13.18 -3.73 16.82
CA GLY A 14 -13.73 -4.68 17.80
C GLY A 14 -14.06 -6.10 17.32
N GLY A 15 -13.54 -6.57 16.17
CA GLY A 15 -13.61 -8.00 15.83
C GLY A 15 -12.73 -8.87 16.76
N PRO A 16 -13.13 -10.09 17.14
CA PRO A 16 -12.29 -10.99 17.93
C PRO A 16 -11.01 -11.35 17.16
N PRO A 17 -9.92 -11.72 17.85
CA PRO A 17 -8.71 -12.20 17.18
C PRO A 17 -9.02 -13.39 16.27
N GLY A 18 -8.56 -13.36 15.02
CA GLY A 18 -8.96 -14.35 14.03
C GLY A 18 -8.36 -14.15 12.64
N TRP A 19 -8.52 -15.17 11.79
CA TRP A 19 -8.22 -15.11 10.36
C TRP A 19 -9.39 -14.49 9.61
N TYR A 20 -9.11 -13.47 8.81
CA TYR A 20 -10.11 -12.76 8.02
C TYR A 20 -9.55 -12.47 6.63
N GLN A 21 -10.41 -12.29 5.62
CA GLN A 21 -9.96 -12.01 4.26
C GLN A 21 -9.10 -10.74 4.20
N ASP A 22 -7.96 -10.81 3.51
CA ASP A 22 -7.00 -9.72 3.41
C ASP A 22 -7.55 -8.60 2.49
N PRO A 23 -7.73 -7.36 3.01
CA PRO A 23 -8.24 -6.25 2.20
C PRO A 23 -7.33 -5.81 1.05
N GLY A 24 -6.03 -6.08 1.14
CA GLY A 24 -5.02 -5.76 0.13
C GLY A 24 -4.72 -6.90 -0.85
N ALA A 25 -5.16 -8.13 -0.54
CA ALA A 25 -4.94 -9.32 -1.37
C ALA A 25 -6.15 -10.27 -1.27
N PRO A 26 -7.14 -10.18 -2.18
CA PRO A 26 -8.41 -10.89 -2.06
C PRO A 26 -8.33 -12.43 -1.99
N SER A 27 -7.20 -13.02 -2.43
CA SER A 27 -6.93 -14.45 -2.44
C SER A 27 -6.36 -14.99 -1.10
N LEU A 28 -6.10 -14.11 -0.13
CA LEU A 28 -5.48 -14.44 1.15
C LEU A 28 -6.39 -14.12 2.34
N GLU A 29 -6.12 -14.78 3.45
CA GLU A 29 -6.57 -14.37 4.79
C GLU A 29 -5.39 -13.81 5.58
N ARG A 30 -5.63 -12.75 6.35
CA ARG A 30 -4.68 -12.13 7.28
C ARG A 30 -5.17 -12.30 8.71
N TRP A 31 -4.25 -12.40 9.66
CA TRP A 31 -4.59 -12.50 11.08
C TRP A 31 -4.83 -11.12 11.70
N TRP A 32 -5.98 -10.94 12.35
CA TRP A 32 -6.33 -9.81 13.22
C TRP A 32 -6.09 -10.20 14.67
N ASP A 33 -5.39 -9.37 15.45
CA ASP A 33 -5.08 -9.67 16.86
C ASP A 33 -6.08 -9.09 17.87
N GLY A 34 -7.16 -8.46 17.39
CA GLY A 34 -8.15 -7.76 18.22
C GLY A 34 -8.00 -6.24 18.20
N ALA A 35 -6.82 -5.71 17.85
CA ALA A 35 -6.52 -4.29 17.80
C ALA A 35 -5.93 -3.83 16.46
N ALA A 36 -5.15 -4.68 15.79
CA ALA A 36 -4.51 -4.43 14.51
C ALA A 36 -4.42 -5.71 13.64
N TRP A 37 -4.21 -5.50 12.35
CA TRP A 37 -3.82 -6.58 11.44
C TRP A 37 -2.35 -6.93 11.68
N THR A 38 -2.02 -8.22 11.70
CA THR A 38 -0.64 -8.70 11.83
C THR A 38 -0.09 -9.17 10.48
N GLY A 39 1.22 -9.40 10.39
CA GLY A 39 1.88 -9.91 9.19
C GLY A 39 1.63 -11.39 8.88
N HIS A 40 0.85 -12.11 9.68
CA HIS A 40 0.53 -13.51 9.36
C HIS A 40 -0.54 -13.55 8.26
N THR A 41 -0.21 -14.18 7.14
CA THR A 41 -1.12 -14.43 6.01
C THR A 41 -1.19 -15.91 5.69
N ARG A 42 -2.32 -16.35 5.12
CA ARG A 42 -2.51 -17.73 4.62
C ARG A 42 -3.41 -17.75 3.39
N PRO A 43 -3.33 -18.78 2.54
CA PRO A 43 -4.29 -18.97 1.46
C PRO A 43 -5.72 -19.07 1.99
N LEU A 44 -6.67 -18.46 1.27
CA LEU A 44 -8.09 -18.54 1.60
C LEU A 44 -8.55 -20.01 1.68
N GLY A 45 -9.08 -20.42 2.83
CA GLY A 45 -9.55 -21.81 3.05
C GLY A 45 -8.51 -22.79 3.60
N ALA A 46 -7.35 -22.32 4.08
CA ALA A 46 -6.39 -23.19 4.75
C ALA A 46 -6.99 -23.87 6.01
N PRO A 47 -6.79 -25.18 6.22
CA PRO A 47 -7.31 -25.90 7.38
C PRO A 47 -6.86 -25.25 8.69
N GLN A 48 -7.78 -25.03 9.62
CA GLN A 48 -7.42 -24.56 10.97
C GLN A 48 -6.70 -25.68 11.72
N ALA A 49 -5.49 -25.40 12.23
CA ALA A 49 -4.91 -26.23 13.27
C ALA A 49 -5.71 -26.03 14.57
N PRO A 50 -5.96 -27.10 15.36
CA PRO A 50 -6.72 -26.99 16.59
C PRO A 50 -6.02 -26.05 17.58
N PRO A 51 -6.79 -25.31 18.42
CA PRO A 51 -6.21 -24.38 19.37
C PRO A 51 -5.31 -25.11 20.37
N VAL A 52 -4.08 -24.64 20.52
CA VAL A 52 -3.20 -25.02 21.63
C VAL A 52 -3.75 -24.39 22.91
N THR A 53 -4.35 -25.21 23.77
CA THR A 53 -4.72 -24.81 25.12
C THR A 53 -3.44 -24.59 25.93
N ALA A 54 -3.21 -23.34 26.36
CA ALA A 54 -2.16 -23.03 27.33
C ALA A 54 -2.45 -23.81 28.64
N PRO A 55 -1.45 -24.47 29.25
CA PRO A 55 -1.65 -25.16 30.52
C PRO A 55 -1.90 -24.14 31.64
N ILE A 56 -2.99 -24.32 32.36
CA ILE A 56 -3.36 -23.57 33.56
C ILE A 56 -2.32 -23.89 34.66
N PRO A 57 -1.74 -22.91 35.35
CA PRO A 57 -0.92 -23.19 36.52
C PRO A 57 -1.83 -23.62 37.67
N LEU A 58 -1.72 -24.88 38.10
CA LEU A 58 -2.44 -25.36 39.29
C LEU A 58 -1.86 -24.66 40.53
N ALA A 59 -2.65 -23.74 41.09
CA ALA A 59 -2.41 -23.16 42.39
C ALA A 59 -2.39 -24.27 43.46
N ALA A 60 -1.37 -24.23 44.30
CA ALA A 60 -1.24 -25.10 45.46
C ALA A 60 -2.42 -24.91 46.43
N GLN A 61 -3.11 -26.00 46.77
CA GLN A 61 -3.93 -26.08 47.98
C GLN A 61 -3.45 -27.21 48.88
N HIS A 62 -3.02 -26.82 50.08
CA HIS A 62 -2.84 -27.68 51.22
C HIS A 62 -4.20 -28.14 51.76
N GLY A 63 -4.37 -29.45 52.02
CA GLY A 63 -5.58 -29.95 52.67
C GLY A 63 -5.69 -31.47 52.83
N ARG A 64 -5.03 -32.00 53.87
CA ARG A 64 -5.31 -33.21 54.68
C ARG A 64 -6.16 -34.38 54.09
N GLY A 65 -5.57 -35.57 54.11
CA GLY A 65 -6.22 -36.79 54.64
C GLY A 65 -6.01 -38.08 53.85
N GLY A 66 -5.41 -39.10 54.48
CA GLY A 66 -5.76 -40.52 54.23
C GLY A 66 -4.77 -41.43 53.49
N ALA A 67 -3.91 -42.11 54.26
CA ALA A 67 -3.53 -43.53 54.22
C ALA A 67 -3.18 -44.30 52.90
N GLY A 68 -2.02 -45.00 52.96
CA GLY A 68 -1.62 -46.16 52.14
C GLY A 68 -0.78 -45.77 50.91
N GLY A 69 0.47 -46.16 50.69
CA GLY A 69 1.22 -47.38 51.04
C GLY A 69 1.83 -47.90 49.73
N GLY A 70 3.16 -47.99 49.61
CA GLY A 70 3.79 -48.71 48.48
C GLY A 70 5.06 -48.10 47.90
N ILE A 71 6.13 -48.89 47.93
CA ILE A 71 7.49 -48.65 47.48
C ILE A 71 7.61 -48.90 45.97
N GLY A 72 8.49 -48.17 45.25
CA GLY A 72 8.93 -48.61 43.92
C GLY A 72 9.88 -47.65 43.20
N LYS A 73 11.19 -47.94 43.26
CA LYS A 73 12.21 -47.41 42.34
C LYS A 73 12.08 -48.12 40.98
N GLY A 74 12.33 -47.42 39.87
CA GLY A 74 12.58 -48.04 38.57
C GLY A 74 12.48 -47.05 37.43
N GLY A 75 13.62 -46.62 36.90
CA GLY A 75 13.65 -45.91 35.62
C GLY A 75 13.41 -46.86 34.46
N ILE A 76 13.10 -46.33 33.28
CA ILE A 76 13.44 -46.89 31.96
C ILE A 76 13.41 -45.75 30.94
N VAL A 77 14.52 -45.63 30.24
CA VAL A 77 14.71 -44.94 28.97
C VAL A 77 14.07 -45.78 27.86
N ALA A 78 13.38 -45.20 26.89
CA ALA A 78 13.31 -45.79 25.54
C ALA A 78 12.93 -44.78 24.45
N LEU A 79 13.87 -44.61 23.53
CA LEU A 79 13.75 -44.12 22.16
C LEU A 79 12.69 -44.87 21.35
N VAL A 80 12.00 -44.16 20.43
CA VAL A 80 11.49 -44.76 19.18
C VAL A 80 11.78 -43.83 18.00
N THR A 81 12.43 -44.42 17.00
CA THR A 81 12.92 -43.90 15.72
C THR A 81 11.98 -44.19 14.54
N ALA A 82 12.28 -43.50 13.42
CA ALA A 82 11.92 -43.77 12.01
C ALA A 82 10.50 -43.34 11.56
N GLY A 83 10.24 -42.86 10.34
CA GLY A 83 10.94 -42.67 9.05
C GLY A 83 9.86 -42.05 8.12
N ALA A 84 10.09 -41.47 6.93
CA ALA A 84 10.83 -41.98 5.79
C ALA A 84 10.95 -40.90 4.70
N VAL A 85 11.95 -41.08 3.83
CA VAL A 85 12.33 -40.30 2.65
C VAL A 85 11.49 -40.70 1.43
N LEU A 86 11.13 -39.75 0.56
CA LEU A 86 10.93 -40.02 -0.87
C LEU A 86 11.53 -38.88 -1.71
N LEU A 87 12.52 -39.25 -2.54
CA LEU A 87 13.00 -38.50 -3.70
C LEU A 87 12.43 -39.15 -4.96
N GLY A 88 11.98 -38.34 -5.91
CA GLY A 88 11.63 -38.77 -7.26
C GLY A 88 11.97 -37.67 -8.26
N ALA A 89 13.10 -37.84 -8.95
CA ALA A 89 13.55 -36.99 -10.05
C ALA A 89 12.93 -37.47 -11.37
N ILE A 90 12.58 -36.53 -12.25
CA ILE A 90 12.46 -36.79 -13.70
C ILE A 90 13.19 -35.65 -14.42
N VAL A 91 14.18 -36.04 -15.23
CA VAL A 91 14.89 -35.21 -16.21
C VAL A 91 14.73 -35.88 -17.58
N THR A 92 14.87 -35.09 -18.65
CA THR A 92 15.07 -35.39 -20.09
C THR A 92 13.80 -35.17 -20.93
N GLY A 93 13.78 -34.43 -22.04
CA GLY A 93 14.84 -33.77 -22.81
C GLY A 93 14.26 -32.97 -24.00
N VAL A 94 15.16 -32.39 -24.77
CA VAL A 94 15.06 -31.24 -25.69
C VAL A 94 14.67 -31.60 -27.15
N VAL A 95 13.88 -30.70 -27.75
CA VAL A 95 13.75 -30.21 -29.16
C VAL A 95 13.57 -31.17 -30.35
N VAL A 96 12.51 -30.92 -31.14
CA VAL A 96 12.53 -30.96 -32.63
C VAL A 96 11.62 -29.86 -33.23
N LEU A 97 12.26 -29.03 -34.07
CA LEU A 97 11.82 -28.24 -35.23
C LEU A 97 10.33 -28.11 -35.60
N GLY A 98 9.88 -26.85 -35.70
CA GLY A 98 8.84 -26.38 -36.62
C GLY A 98 9.35 -25.14 -37.36
N LYS A 99 9.53 -25.26 -38.67
CA LYS A 99 10.06 -24.26 -39.61
C LYS A 99 8.89 -23.55 -40.30
N ASP A 100 9.15 -22.28 -40.59
CA ASP A 100 8.68 -21.45 -41.71
C ASP A 100 7.17 -21.31 -41.95
N ASP A 101 6.61 -20.15 -41.55
CA ASP A 101 5.58 -19.45 -42.32
C ASP A 101 5.79 -17.92 -42.19
N GLU A 102 6.48 -17.40 -43.21
CA GLU A 102 6.24 -16.15 -43.93
C GLU A 102 5.86 -14.88 -43.14
N GLN A 103 6.89 -14.20 -42.61
CA GLN A 103 6.82 -12.77 -42.32
C GLN A 103 6.96 -12.00 -43.63
N THR A 104 5.84 -11.67 -44.29
CA THR A 104 5.82 -10.70 -45.39
C THR A 104 6.25 -9.34 -44.85
N VAL A 105 7.51 -8.99 -45.06
CA VAL A 105 8.03 -7.63 -44.93
C VAL A 105 7.70 -6.91 -46.24
N PRO A 106 6.84 -5.89 -46.28
CA PRO A 106 6.81 -5.01 -47.43
C PRO A 106 8.09 -4.16 -47.42
N GLN A 107 8.92 -4.50 -48.40
CA GLN A 107 10.07 -3.78 -48.91
C GLN A 107 9.83 -2.27 -48.98
N SER A 108 10.82 -1.51 -48.51
CA SER A 108 10.96 -0.08 -48.75
C SER A 108 10.92 0.21 -50.24
N SER A 109 9.92 0.96 -50.68
CA SER A 109 9.92 1.64 -51.96
C SER A 109 10.42 3.07 -51.74
N GLU A 110 11.56 3.37 -52.35
CA GLU A 110 12.04 4.74 -52.53
C GLU A 110 10.90 5.61 -53.08
N SER A 111 10.56 6.67 -52.34
CA SER A 111 9.71 7.74 -52.84
C SER A 111 10.55 9.00 -52.97
N VAL A 112 10.71 9.39 -54.22
CA VAL A 112 11.42 10.56 -54.73
C VAL A 112 10.93 11.83 -54.03
N SER A 113 11.88 12.63 -53.52
CA SER A 113 11.63 14.00 -53.07
C SER A 113 10.99 14.83 -54.18
N ALA A 114 9.80 15.37 -53.92
CA ALA A 114 9.21 16.47 -54.66
C ALA A 114 9.03 17.69 -53.72
N PRO A 115 9.32 18.92 -54.18
CA PRO A 115 9.41 20.09 -53.32
C PRO A 115 8.03 20.58 -52.85
N LEU A 116 7.98 21.06 -51.60
CA LEU A 116 6.82 21.75 -51.03
C LEU A 116 6.54 23.08 -51.77
N PRO A 117 5.27 23.40 -52.09
CA PRO A 117 4.88 24.78 -52.35
C PRO A 117 4.83 25.57 -51.04
N SER A 118 5.51 26.72 -51.04
CA SER A 118 5.38 27.74 -49.97
C SER A 118 3.93 28.21 -49.89
N ALA A 119 3.27 27.98 -48.75
CA ALA A 119 1.99 28.57 -48.43
C ALA A 119 2.14 29.50 -47.21
N THR A 120 1.59 30.69 -47.40
CA THR A 120 1.67 31.89 -46.60
C THR A 120 1.09 31.73 -45.19
N ASP A 121 1.70 32.48 -44.29
CA ASP A 121 1.24 32.93 -42.98
C ASP A 121 -0.29 33.13 -42.86
N ASN A 122 -0.92 32.47 -41.86
CA ASN A 122 -2.20 32.75 -41.17
C ASN A 122 -2.90 31.47 -40.63
N GLY A 123 -2.19 30.64 -39.87
CA GLY A 123 -2.81 29.62 -39.01
C GLY A 123 -2.90 30.13 -37.57
N PRO A 124 -3.97 29.82 -36.79
CA PRO A 124 -3.99 30.16 -35.36
C PRO A 124 -2.75 29.56 -34.70
N LYS A 125 -1.88 30.45 -34.18
CA LYS A 125 -0.75 30.09 -33.33
C LYS A 125 -1.25 29.09 -32.28
N PRO A 126 -0.66 27.89 -32.14
CA PRO A 126 -0.96 27.04 -31.01
C PRO A 126 -0.77 27.89 -29.76
N ALA A 127 -1.85 28.04 -28.98
CA ALA A 127 -1.75 28.65 -27.67
C ALA A 127 -0.57 27.97 -26.94
N PRO A 128 0.25 28.73 -26.20
CA PRO A 128 1.34 28.10 -25.46
C PRO A 128 0.71 27.02 -24.58
N THR A 129 1.13 25.76 -24.80
CA THR A 129 0.83 24.67 -23.88
C THR A 129 1.16 25.19 -22.49
N ALA A 130 0.15 25.23 -21.63
CA ALA A 130 0.27 25.77 -20.28
C ALA A 130 1.55 25.21 -19.65
N ALA A 131 2.47 26.10 -19.26
CA ALA A 131 3.64 25.80 -18.47
C ALA A 131 3.26 25.41 -17.02
N GLY A 132 2.23 24.57 -16.85
CA GLY A 132 1.59 24.28 -15.57
C GLY A 132 1.32 22.80 -15.31
N ASP A 133 1.67 21.89 -16.23
CA ASP A 133 1.40 20.45 -16.09
C ASP A 133 2.63 19.66 -15.61
N GLN A 134 3.83 20.25 -15.65
CA GLN A 134 5.07 19.60 -15.22
C GLN A 134 5.22 19.61 -13.69
N ASP A 135 4.78 20.68 -13.03
CA ASP A 135 4.96 20.90 -11.59
C ASP A 135 3.83 20.31 -10.73
N VAL A 136 2.90 19.58 -11.33
CA VAL A 136 1.78 18.94 -10.64
C VAL A 136 1.59 17.50 -11.10
N LEU A 137 1.29 16.62 -10.14
CA LEU A 137 0.81 15.27 -10.38
C LEU A 137 -0.71 15.34 -10.49
N VAL A 138 -1.23 15.02 -11.66
CA VAL A 138 -2.68 15.06 -11.92
C VAL A 138 -3.29 13.69 -11.67
N ASP A 139 -4.27 13.63 -10.77
CA ASP A 139 -5.14 12.47 -10.58
C ASP A 139 -6.49 12.78 -11.24
N GLN A 140 -6.60 12.43 -12.53
CA GLN A 140 -7.80 12.68 -13.32
C GLN A 140 -9.01 11.90 -12.81
N LEU A 141 -8.79 10.71 -12.24
CA LEU A 141 -9.88 9.87 -11.74
C LEU A 141 -10.54 10.51 -10.53
N ASN A 142 -9.74 11.05 -9.61
CA ASN A 142 -10.24 11.69 -8.39
C ASN A 142 -10.47 13.20 -8.54
N GLY A 143 -10.13 13.78 -9.70
CA GLY A 143 -10.33 15.19 -10.02
C GLY A 143 -9.48 16.14 -9.19
N ILE A 144 -8.26 15.71 -8.79
CA ILE A 144 -7.34 16.53 -7.99
C ILE A 144 -5.96 16.65 -8.63
N THR A 145 -5.23 17.69 -8.24
CA THR A 145 -3.79 17.85 -8.50
C THR A 145 -3.03 17.83 -7.18
N LEU A 146 -1.84 17.24 -7.18
CA LEU A 146 -0.87 17.29 -6.10
C LEU A 146 0.35 18.10 -6.57
N PRO A 147 0.86 19.06 -5.78
CA PRO A 147 2.03 19.82 -6.16
C PRO A 147 3.29 18.94 -6.11
N LEU A 148 4.11 18.97 -7.15
CA LEU A 148 5.49 18.49 -7.06
C LEU A 148 6.30 19.57 -6.34
N LEU A 149 7.02 19.15 -5.30
CA LEU A 149 7.97 20.02 -4.61
C LEU A 149 9.36 19.89 -5.27
N ASP A 150 10.26 20.82 -4.96
CA ASP A 150 11.65 20.72 -5.42
C ASP A 150 12.28 19.37 -5.03
N GLY A 151 12.91 18.71 -6.01
CA GLY A 151 13.49 17.38 -5.81
C GLY A 151 12.48 16.23 -5.84
N TRP A 152 11.22 16.48 -6.21
CA TRP A 152 10.22 15.46 -6.49
C TRP A 152 9.95 15.32 -7.98
N GLU A 153 9.59 14.12 -8.40
CA GLU A 153 9.22 13.78 -9.76
C GLU A 153 8.00 12.86 -9.77
N LYS A 154 7.36 12.73 -10.94
CA LYS A 154 6.28 11.77 -11.14
C LYS A 154 6.91 10.38 -11.25
N SER A 155 6.29 9.39 -10.61
CA SER A 155 6.74 8.01 -10.74
C SER A 155 6.34 7.45 -12.11
N ASP A 156 7.31 6.96 -12.86
CA ASP A 156 7.10 6.27 -14.15
C ASP A 156 6.80 4.76 -13.99
N SER A 157 6.69 4.28 -12.74
CA SER A 157 6.43 2.87 -12.45
C SER A 157 5.06 2.42 -12.99
N SER A 158 5.07 1.45 -13.90
CA SER A 158 3.87 0.80 -14.45
C SER A 158 3.28 -0.27 -13.52
N VAL A 159 3.96 -0.59 -12.43
CA VAL A 159 3.66 -1.70 -11.54
C VAL A 159 2.49 -1.39 -10.60
N ASP A 160 2.34 -0.13 -10.19
CA ASP A 160 1.19 0.37 -9.44
C ASP A 160 0.63 1.60 -10.18
N PRO A 161 -0.46 1.44 -10.97
CA PRO A 161 -0.93 2.48 -11.90
C PRO A 161 -1.65 3.65 -11.20
N VAL A 162 -1.48 3.79 -9.88
CA VAL A 162 -2.03 4.92 -9.13
C VAL A 162 -1.15 6.16 -9.30
N PRO A 163 -1.74 7.36 -9.43
CA PRO A 163 -0.98 8.60 -9.49
C PRO A 163 -0.02 8.69 -8.29
N THR A 164 1.28 8.71 -8.59
CA THR A 164 2.34 8.67 -7.58
C THR A 164 3.45 9.66 -7.93
N MET A 165 3.96 10.37 -6.92
CA MET A 165 5.18 11.15 -7.00
C MET A 165 6.18 10.66 -5.95
N VAL A 166 7.45 10.74 -6.30
CA VAL A 166 8.57 10.27 -5.48
C VAL A 166 9.67 11.33 -5.44
N THR A 167 10.56 11.25 -4.45
CA THR A 167 11.81 12.02 -4.51
C THR A 167 12.68 11.54 -5.66
N ALA A 168 13.28 12.44 -6.42
CA ALA A 168 14.06 12.12 -7.63
C ALA A 168 15.24 11.18 -7.38
N ASN A 169 15.87 11.29 -6.20
CA ASN A 169 16.95 10.38 -5.82
C ASN A 169 16.36 9.07 -5.28
N SER A 170 16.82 7.96 -5.86
CA SER A 170 16.61 6.63 -5.34
C SER A 170 17.87 6.11 -4.63
N TYR A 171 17.68 5.13 -3.77
CA TYR A 171 18.75 4.48 -3.02
C TYR A 171 18.46 2.99 -2.88
N LYS A 172 19.49 2.20 -2.55
CA LYS A 172 19.28 0.78 -2.28
C LYS A 172 18.47 0.63 -0.98
N CYS A 173 17.34 -0.08 -1.04
CA CYS A 173 16.56 -0.36 0.15
C CYS A 173 17.44 -1.02 1.24
N PRO A 174 17.31 -0.64 2.52
CA PRO A 174 18.27 -1.02 3.56
C PRO A 174 18.10 -2.45 4.07
N GLY A 175 17.01 -3.13 3.72
CA GLY A 175 16.73 -4.51 4.10
C GLY A 175 17.20 -5.56 3.07
N ASP A 176 16.56 -6.71 3.11
CA ASP A 176 16.94 -7.90 2.34
C ASP A 176 16.32 -7.90 0.94
N SER A 177 16.44 -6.77 0.24
CA SER A 177 15.90 -6.61 -1.10
C SER A 177 16.94 -6.04 -2.06
N ALA A 178 16.84 -6.43 -3.33
CA ALA A 178 17.61 -5.83 -4.43
C ALA A 178 16.90 -4.61 -5.04
N GLN A 179 15.74 -4.22 -4.50
CA GLN A 179 14.95 -3.09 -4.98
C GLN A 179 15.59 -1.75 -4.62
N PHE A 180 15.19 -0.73 -5.39
CA PHE A 180 15.49 0.66 -5.08
C PHE A 180 14.30 1.29 -4.36
N CYS A 181 14.61 2.09 -3.35
CA CYS A 181 13.68 2.86 -2.55
C CYS A 181 13.84 4.34 -2.86
N HIS A 182 12.79 5.12 -2.63
CA HIS A 182 12.83 6.58 -2.66
C HIS A 182 12.63 7.11 -1.24
N HIS A 183 13.30 8.20 -0.91
CA HIS A 183 13.21 8.79 0.43
C HIS A 183 11.83 9.38 0.75
N GLY A 184 11.06 9.72 -0.28
CA GLY A 184 9.68 10.16 -0.14
C GLY A 184 8.80 9.58 -1.24
N THR A 185 7.61 9.15 -0.86
CA THR A 185 6.54 8.75 -1.79
C THR A 185 5.22 9.41 -1.39
N VAL A 186 4.46 9.89 -2.37
CA VAL A 186 3.07 10.31 -2.20
C VAL A 186 2.22 9.70 -3.30
N SER A 187 1.15 9.00 -2.95
CA SER A 187 0.21 8.40 -3.92
C SER A 187 -1.23 8.77 -3.61
N SER A 188 -2.05 8.95 -4.66
CA SER A 188 -3.48 9.19 -4.55
C SER A 188 -4.28 8.00 -5.09
N ARG A 189 -5.36 7.65 -4.41
CA ARG A 189 -6.26 6.56 -4.82
C ARG A 189 -7.69 6.81 -4.37
N THR A 190 -8.65 6.26 -5.11
CA THR A 190 -10.04 6.23 -4.68
C THR A 190 -10.24 5.12 -3.64
N ALA A 191 -10.97 5.39 -2.57
CA ALA A 191 -11.40 4.36 -1.64
C ALA A 191 -12.38 3.41 -2.34
N THR A 192 -11.97 2.17 -2.59
CA THR A 192 -12.83 1.15 -3.20
C THR A 192 -13.74 0.51 -2.15
N VAL A 193 -15.04 0.45 -2.46
CA VAL A 193 -16.13 -0.25 -1.74
C VAL A 193 -15.85 -0.54 -0.26
N THR A 194 -15.77 0.52 0.54
CA THR A 194 -15.78 0.40 1.99
C THR A 194 -17.19 0.76 2.50
N ASN A 195 -17.65 0.05 3.54
CA ASN A 195 -18.81 0.49 4.32
C ASN A 195 -18.47 1.71 5.21
N VAL A 196 -17.27 2.27 5.06
CA VAL A 196 -16.72 3.34 5.89
C VAL A 196 -16.88 4.66 5.17
N LYS A 197 -17.82 5.48 5.64
CA LYS A 197 -18.11 6.81 5.07
C LYS A 197 -17.41 7.96 5.80
N SER A 198 -16.81 7.69 6.96
CA SER A 198 -16.09 8.69 7.75
C SER A 198 -14.64 8.80 7.29
N PRO A 199 -14.14 10.00 6.92
CA PRO A 199 -12.73 10.23 6.61
C PRO A 199 -11.80 9.83 7.75
N GLU A 200 -12.15 10.15 9.00
CA GLU A 200 -11.34 9.81 10.18
C GLU A 200 -11.19 8.29 10.35
N LYS A 201 -12.31 7.57 10.27
CA LYS A 201 -12.28 6.11 10.45
C LYS A 201 -11.49 5.45 9.33
N LEU A 202 -11.66 5.91 8.09
CA LEU A 202 -10.92 5.37 6.96
C LEU A 202 -9.42 5.70 7.06
N ALA A 203 -9.04 6.93 7.41
CA ALA A 203 -7.63 7.31 7.59
C ALA A 203 -6.95 6.49 8.68
N THR A 204 -7.66 6.22 9.79
CA THR A 204 -7.16 5.40 10.90
C THR A 204 -6.95 3.94 10.48
N GLN A 205 -7.82 3.38 9.63
CA GLN A 205 -7.65 2.02 9.11
C GLN A 205 -6.58 1.94 8.03
N ASP A 206 -6.46 2.98 7.20
CA ASP A 206 -5.58 3.01 6.05
C ASP A 206 -4.11 3.21 6.41
N VAL A 207 -3.79 3.97 7.46
CA VAL A 207 -2.39 4.32 7.79
C VAL A 207 -1.49 3.11 8.06
N GLY A 208 -2.05 2.03 8.62
CA GLY A 208 -1.33 0.76 8.78
C GLY A 208 -1.03 0.10 7.43
N ILE A 209 -1.99 0.12 6.50
CA ILE A 209 -1.78 -0.36 5.14
C ILE A 209 -0.73 0.50 4.43
N ALA A 210 -0.81 1.82 4.57
CA ALA A 210 0.20 2.73 4.02
C ALA A 210 1.60 2.43 4.57
N ALA A 211 1.71 2.07 5.86
CA ALA A 211 2.98 1.73 6.47
C ALA A 211 3.53 0.40 5.94
N ASP A 212 2.69 -0.64 5.86
CA ASP A 212 3.08 -1.94 5.30
C ASP A 212 3.63 -1.80 3.88
N TRP A 213 2.93 -1.04 3.03
CA TRP A 213 3.33 -0.80 1.65
C TRP A 213 4.63 -0.02 1.53
N ALA A 214 4.93 0.86 2.48
CA ALA A 214 6.12 1.70 2.45
C ALA A 214 7.35 1.00 3.06
N TYR A 215 7.17 0.22 4.14
CA TYR A 215 8.28 -0.19 5.00
C TYR A 215 8.33 -1.68 5.33
N ASP A 216 7.28 -2.47 5.07
CA ASP A 216 7.28 -3.87 5.45
C ASP A 216 7.82 -4.76 4.31
N ASN A 217 6.93 -5.37 3.52
CA ASN A 217 7.33 -6.32 2.48
C ASN A 217 7.09 -5.77 1.06
N ASP A 218 7.98 -6.10 0.12
CA ASP A 218 7.69 -5.93 -1.30
C ASP A 218 6.67 -6.98 -1.80
N ARG A 219 6.29 -6.87 -3.08
CA ARG A 219 5.28 -7.75 -3.70
C ARG A 219 5.66 -9.24 -3.75
N VAL A 220 6.93 -9.58 -3.55
CA VAL A 220 7.41 -10.97 -3.52
C VAL A 220 7.75 -11.44 -2.10
N GLY A 221 7.50 -10.61 -1.08
CA GLY A 221 7.62 -10.96 0.32
C GLY A 221 8.97 -10.61 0.96
N ASN A 222 9.86 -9.86 0.28
CA ASN A 222 11.12 -9.44 0.89
C ASN A 222 10.91 -8.24 1.81
N ARG A 223 11.58 -8.24 2.96
CA ARG A 223 11.55 -7.12 3.92
C ARG A 223 12.46 -5.99 3.47
N ILE A 224 11.90 -5.04 2.72
CA ILE A 224 12.64 -3.91 2.12
C ILE A 224 13.32 -3.00 3.15
N HIS A 225 12.79 -2.91 4.37
CA HIS A 225 13.42 -2.20 5.50
C HIS A 225 13.61 -3.08 6.74
N GLY A 226 13.78 -4.40 6.58
CA GLY A 226 13.89 -5.32 7.72
C GLY A 226 12.59 -5.50 8.53
N GLY A 227 11.47 -5.06 7.95
CA GLY A 227 10.12 -5.10 8.51
C GLY A 227 9.85 -4.01 9.54
N ILE A 228 8.56 -3.74 9.78
CA ILE A 228 8.12 -2.79 10.80
C ILE A 228 8.29 -3.42 12.20
N LYS A 229 8.89 -2.67 13.12
CA LYS A 229 9.10 -3.09 14.52
C LYS A 229 8.12 -2.46 15.49
N ASP A 230 7.84 -1.18 15.28
CA ASP A 230 6.94 -0.40 16.13
C ASP A 230 6.39 0.80 15.35
N HIS A 231 5.29 1.37 15.84
CA HIS A 231 4.74 2.62 15.34
C HIS A 231 4.21 3.50 16.47
N GLN A 232 4.31 4.80 16.30
CA GLN A 232 3.77 5.79 17.22
C GLN A 232 2.82 6.74 16.47
N LEU A 233 1.61 6.94 17.02
CA LEU A 233 0.71 7.98 16.54
C LEU A 233 1.32 9.36 16.82
N VAL A 234 1.62 10.12 15.76
CA VAL A 234 2.19 11.48 15.84
C VAL A 234 1.10 12.54 15.70
N ARG A 235 0.10 12.30 14.83
CA ARG A 235 -0.98 13.25 14.58
C ARG A 235 -2.25 12.53 14.12
N SER A 236 -3.39 12.96 14.61
CA SER A 236 -4.72 12.62 14.09
C SER A 236 -5.58 13.88 14.18
N ALA A 237 -6.02 14.43 13.05
CA ALA A 237 -6.72 15.71 13.05
C ALA A 237 -7.61 15.91 11.81
N PRO A 238 -8.72 16.66 11.96
CA PRO A 238 -9.48 17.15 10.81
C PRO A 238 -8.64 18.15 10.01
N VAL A 239 -8.87 18.18 8.70
CA VAL A 239 -8.17 19.08 7.77
C VAL A 239 -9.10 19.46 6.62
N VAL A 240 -8.90 20.64 6.03
CA VAL A 240 -9.63 21.08 4.84
C VAL A 240 -8.71 20.93 3.63
N VAL A 241 -9.16 20.19 2.62
CA VAL A 241 -8.43 19.92 1.39
C VAL A 241 -9.35 20.17 0.20
N ALA A 242 -8.92 21.02 -0.73
CA ALA A 242 -9.74 21.41 -1.89
C ALA A 242 -11.18 21.86 -1.50
N GLY A 243 -11.32 22.59 -0.39
CA GLY A 243 -12.62 23.06 0.13
C GLY A 243 -13.49 22.00 0.81
N ARG A 244 -13.00 20.77 0.95
CA ARG A 244 -13.72 19.64 1.55
C ARG A 244 -13.09 19.27 2.90
N THR A 245 -13.92 18.95 3.88
CA THR A 245 -13.44 18.48 5.18
C THR A 245 -13.01 17.02 5.09
N GLY A 246 -11.78 16.75 5.46
CA GLY A 246 -11.16 15.44 5.56
C GLY A 246 -10.50 15.23 6.91
N HIS A 247 -9.69 14.18 6.99
CA HIS A 247 -8.95 13.82 8.18
C HIS A 247 -7.59 13.25 7.81
N LEU A 248 -6.57 13.55 8.59
CA LEU A 248 -5.24 12.95 8.44
C LEU A 248 -4.88 12.15 9.68
N VAL A 249 -4.20 11.02 9.47
CA VAL A 249 -3.55 10.24 10.53
C VAL A 249 -2.10 10.04 10.14
N ARG A 250 -1.17 10.40 11.02
CA ARG A 250 0.28 10.30 10.81
C ARG A 250 0.93 9.45 11.89
N TRP A 251 1.68 8.46 11.47
CA TRP A 251 2.51 7.61 12.30
C TRP A 251 3.99 7.91 12.10
N ARG A 252 4.78 7.71 13.14
CA ARG A 252 6.23 7.48 13.05
C ARG A 252 6.46 5.98 13.16
N VAL A 253 7.14 5.40 12.19
CA VAL A 253 7.39 3.96 12.08
C VAL A 253 8.86 3.70 12.37
N THR A 254 9.14 2.69 13.19
CA THR A 254 10.48 2.17 13.42
C THR A 254 10.64 0.86 12.65
N THR A 255 11.71 0.74 11.88
CA THR A 255 11.99 -0.43 11.02
C THR A 255 13.19 -1.23 11.52
N GLY A 256 13.34 -2.46 11.03
CA GLY A 256 14.48 -3.32 11.37
C GLY A 256 15.80 -2.87 10.75
N ALA A 257 15.73 -2.14 9.63
CA ALA A 257 16.87 -1.56 8.93
C ALA A 257 16.51 -0.16 8.41
N GLY A 258 17.52 0.71 8.34
CA GLY A 258 17.34 2.12 7.98
C GLY A 258 16.73 2.96 9.12
N PRO A 259 16.42 4.24 8.84
CA PRO A 259 16.00 5.20 9.86
C PRO A 259 14.53 5.09 10.28
N GLY A 260 13.75 4.18 9.67
CA GLY A 260 12.29 4.24 9.71
C GLY A 260 11.75 5.45 8.97
N GLY A 261 10.52 5.85 9.28
CA GLY A 261 9.88 6.93 8.54
C GLY A 261 8.61 7.48 9.17
N TYR A 262 8.07 8.51 8.53
CA TYR A 262 6.76 9.05 8.81
C TYR A 262 5.81 8.58 7.72
N VAL A 263 4.70 7.99 8.14
CA VAL A 263 3.64 7.52 7.25
C VAL A 263 2.38 8.30 7.55
N GLN A 264 1.68 8.76 6.53
CA GLN A 264 0.42 9.48 6.72
C GLN A 264 -0.62 9.02 5.72
N SER A 265 -1.84 8.78 6.20
CA SER A 265 -3.03 8.66 5.37
C SER A 265 -3.89 9.91 5.56
N LEU A 266 -4.09 10.63 4.47
CA LEU A 266 -5.04 11.73 4.35
C LEU A 266 -6.28 11.21 3.63
N VAL A 267 -7.46 11.46 4.18
CA VAL A 267 -8.73 11.07 3.57
C VAL A 267 -9.66 12.25 3.47
N PHE A 268 -10.26 12.48 2.31
CA PHE A 268 -11.25 13.53 2.09
C PHE A 268 -12.19 13.14 0.94
N PRO A 269 -13.43 13.64 0.90
CA PRO A 269 -14.34 13.35 -0.21
C PRO A 269 -13.92 14.09 -1.49
N SER A 270 -14.02 13.40 -2.63
CA SER A 270 -13.83 14.01 -3.94
C SER A 270 -14.84 15.13 -4.19
N ALA A 271 -14.41 16.15 -4.93
CA ALA A 271 -15.28 17.21 -5.43
C ALA A 271 -16.01 16.82 -6.73
N VAL A 272 -15.65 15.70 -7.35
CA VAL A 272 -16.25 15.20 -8.60
C VAL A 272 -17.07 13.93 -8.36
N GLY A 273 -18.09 13.72 -9.20
CA GLY A 273 -18.89 12.49 -9.21
C GLY A 273 -19.66 12.24 -7.91
N SER A 274 -19.62 10.99 -7.43
CA SER A 274 -20.39 10.52 -6.25
C SER A 274 -19.81 10.92 -4.89
N GLU A 275 -18.88 11.88 -4.86
CA GLU A 275 -18.15 12.31 -3.67
C GLU A 275 -17.43 11.17 -2.92
N SER A 276 -16.96 10.17 -3.68
CA SER A 276 -16.19 9.05 -3.14
C SER A 276 -14.99 9.54 -2.33
N LEU A 277 -14.65 8.85 -1.25
CA LEU A 277 -13.49 9.20 -0.45
C LEU A 277 -12.21 8.96 -1.25
N ILE A 278 -11.34 9.95 -1.26
CA ILE A 278 -9.98 9.90 -1.78
C ILE A 278 -9.06 9.59 -0.61
N VAL A 279 -8.09 8.71 -0.83
CA VAL A 279 -7.00 8.44 0.11
C VAL A 279 -5.69 8.90 -0.53
N VAL A 280 -4.98 9.80 0.14
CA VAL A 280 -3.62 10.20 -0.22
C VAL A 280 -2.66 9.66 0.84
N ARG A 281 -1.74 8.80 0.41
CA ARG A 281 -0.74 8.16 1.28
C ARG A 281 0.60 8.83 1.10
N PHE A 282 1.26 9.13 2.22
CA PHE A 282 2.60 9.69 2.29
C PHE A 282 3.50 8.71 3.05
N ALA A 283 4.74 8.57 2.60
CA ALA A 283 5.80 7.87 3.31
C ALA A 283 7.12 8.60 3.10
N PHE A 284 7.64 9.24 4.16
CA PHE A 284 8.91 9.99 4.14
C PHE A 284 9.88 9.36 5.13
N ASP A 285 11.09 9.04 4.69
CA ASP A 285 12.14 8.52 5.55
C ASP A 285 12.49 9.52 6.65
N ALA A 286 12.79 9.01 7.85
CA ALA A 286 13.15 9.85 9.01
C ALA A 286 14.67 10.14 9.09
N GLY A 287 15.45 9.67 8.12
CA GLY A 287 16.90 9.85 8.05
C GLY A 287 17.32 11.25 7.59
N PRO A 288 18.63 11.54 7.58
CA PRO A 288 19.17 12.85 7.17
C PRO A 288 18.85 13.19 5.70
N ASP A 289 18.71 12.18 4.84
CA ASP A 289 18.38 12.33 3.42
C ASP A 289 16.86 12.29 3.15
N GLY A 290 16.05 12.13 4.20
CA GLY A 290 14.60 12.14 4.13
C GLY A 290 14.03 13.55 3.84
N PRO A 291 12.88 13.67 3.15
CA PRO A 291 12.24 14.96 2.97
C PRO A 291 11.88 15.61 4.31
N PRO A 292 11.89 16.95 4.42
CA PRO A 292 11.43 17.63 5.62
C PRO A 292 10.01 17.22 5.99
N LEU A 293 9.76 16.90 7.27
CA LEU A 293 8.43 16.46 7.71
C LEU A 293 7.33 17.49 7.42
N GLY A 294 7.66 18.79 7.47
CA GLY A 294 6.73 19.87 7.13
C GLY A 294 6.27 19.87 5.67
N ASP A 295 6.99 19.19 4.78
CA ASP A 295 6.62 19.10 3.37
C ASP A 295 5.37 18.25 3.16
N MET A 296 5.06 17.30 4.07
CA MET A 296 3.76 16.62 4.06
C MET A 296 2.61 17.64 4.16
N ASP A 297 2.71 18.60 5.09
CA ASP A 297 1.68 19.63 5.27
C ASP A 297 1.66 20.62 4.08
N ARG A 298 2.82 20.89 3.47
CA ARG A 298 2.92 21.72 2.26
C ARG A 298 2.19 21.07 1.08
N VAL A 299 2.38 19.77 0.86
CA VAL A 299 1.67 19.02 -0.18
C VAL A 299 0.16 19.06 0.07
N ILE A 300 -0.30 18.74 1.29
CA ILE A 300 -1.75 18.80 1.65
C ILE A 300 -2.34 20.17 1.32
N LYS A 301 -1.65 21.25 1.71
CA LYS A 301 -2.10 22.63 1.47
C LYS A 301 -2.17 22.97 -0.02
N GLY A 302 -1.35 22.34 -0.85
CA GLY A 302 -1.31 22.57 -2.30
C GLY A 302 -2.23 21.67 -3.13
N ILE A 303 -2.93 20.71 -2.52
CA ILE A 303 -3.91 19.90 -3.26
C ILE A 303 -5.06 20.78 -3.74
N ARG A 304 -5.38 20.70 -5.04
CA ARG A 304 -6.44 21.50 -5.69
C ARG A 304 -7.34 20.62 -6.57
N PRO A 305 -8.58 21.03 -6.85
CA PRO A 305 -9.37 20.43 -7.92
C PRO A 305 -8.67 20.59 -9.28
N VAL A 306 -8.83 19.62 -10.18
CA VAL A 306 -8.43 19.80 -11.59
C VAL A 306 -9.22 20.96 -12.20
N GLY A 307 -8.54 21.86 -12.91
CA GLY A 307 -9.14 23.05 -13.52
C GLY A 307 -9.12 24.32 -12.65
N ASP A 308 -8.73 24.20 -11.38
CA ASP A 308 -8.46 25.35 -10.49
C ASP A 308 -7.05 25.91 -10.76
N VAL A 309 -6.77 26.25 -12.03
CA VAL A 309 -5.66 27.12 -12.38
C VAL A 309 -6.20 28.53 -12.32
N SER A 310 -5.64 29.36 -11.45
CA SER A 310 -5.99 30.78 -11.29
C SER A 310 -5.62 31.58 -12.55
N GLY A 311 -6.40 31.40 -13.61
CA GLY A 311 -6.44 32.22 -14.80
C GLY A 311 -7.76 32.98 -14.79
N GLY A 312 -7.83 34.04 -13.99
CA GLY A 312 -8.96 34.95 -14.02
C GLY A 312 -9.07 35.59 -15.40
N VAL A 313 -9.97 35.08 -16.24
CA VAL A 313 -10.48 35.81 -17.39
C VAL A 313 -11.86 36.34 -17.01
N GLY A 314 -11.90 37.63 -16.69
CA GLY A 314 -13.13 38.35 -16.44
C GLY A 314 -13.99 38.34 -17.70
N SER A 315 -15.16 37.70 -17.64
CA SER A 315 -16.21 37.90 -18.62
C SER A 315 -16.80 39.30 -18.43
N THR A 316 -16.30 40.29 -19.17
CA THR A 316 -17.07 41.50 -19.44
C THR A 316 -18.13 41.15 -20.47
N VAL A 317 -19.30 40.76 -20.01
CA VAL A 317 -20.52 40.88 -20.82
C VAL A 317 -21.03 42.30 -20.60
N SER A 318 -20.86 43.14 -21.61
CA SER A 318 -21.53 44.44 -21.70
C SER A 318 -22.76 44.32 -22.61
N PRO A 319 -23.75 45.22 -22.47
CA PRO A 319 -25.17 44.97 -22.80
C PRO A 319 -25.49 44.76 -24.28
#